data_AF-A0A0F9FCC0-F1
#
_entry.id   AF-A0A0F9FCC0-F1
#
_cell.length_a   1.000
_cell.length_b   1.000
_cell.length_c   1.000
_cell.angle_alpha   90.00
_cell.angle_beta   90.00
_cell.angle_gamma   90.00
#
_symmetry.space_group_name_H-M   'P 1'
#
loop_
_entity.id
_entity.type
_entity.pdbx_description
1 polymer ?
#
loop_
_entity_poly.entity_id
_entity_poly.type
_entity_poly.pdbx_seq_one_letter_code
_entity_poly.pdbx_strand_id
1 'polypeptide(L)'
;MPDKIWDDAELTVKRFPCECGYQGHNLEIAIERLDGHITQCNFNFFLAGKPDLKIAIVSSAKRLEQFPDVPTFSEMGIKGLDSEVMWRGFALKKGVPATVVKWYDNLIAKVTKDAEWREFWEPYGIKIVHYKT
;
A
#
# COMPACT_ATOMS: atom_id res chain seq x y z
N MET A 1 -6.42 -10.04 4.48
CA MET A 1 -6.73 -9.72 3.06
C MET A 1 -5.53 -9.25 2.23
N PRO A 2 -4.35 -9.85 2.46
CA PRO A 2 -3.39 -10.17 1.39
C PRO A 2 -3.42 -11.67 1.02
N ASP A 3 -4.37 -12.41 1.60
CA ASP A 3 -4.30 -13.88 1.70
C ASP A 3 -4.49 -14.60 0.36
N LYS A 4 -5.14 -13.96 -0.62
CA LYS A 4 -5.39 -14.54 -1.94
C LYS A 4 -4.13 -14.77 -2.79
N ILE A 5 -3.06 -14.01 -2.55
CA ILE A 5 -1.75 -14.23 -3.22
C ILE A 5 -1.14 -15.57 -2.78
N TRP A 6 -1.55 -16.07 -1.62
CA TRP A 6 -0.93 -17.17 -0.90
C TRP A 6 -1.73 -18.46 -0.92
N ASP A 7 -2.84 -18.48 -1.66
CA ASP A 7 -3.64 -19.68 -1.92
C ASP A 7 -3.05 -20.51 -3.09
N ASP A 8 -1.91 -20.09 -3.65
CA ASP A 8 -1.13 -20.83 -4.65
C ASP A 8 -0.29 -21.93 -3.97
N ALA A 9 -0.50 -23.18 -4.41
CA ALA A 9 0.13 -24.37 -3.85
C ALA A 9 1.66 -24.45 -4.05
N GLU A 10 2.25 -23.59 -4.90
CA GLU A 10 3.68 -23.57 -5.17
C GLU A 10 4.47 -22.61 -4.26
N LEU A 11 3.81 -21.72 -3.51
CA LEU A 11 4.45 -20.75 -2.62
C LEU A 11 4.38 -21.22 -1.16
N THR A 12 5.55 -21.54 -0.56
CA THR A 12 5.61 -21.75 0.90
C THR A 12 5.70 -20.41 1.61
N VAL A 13 4.58 -19.95 2.17
CA VAL A 13 4.48 -18.65 2.83
C VAL A 13 4.63 -18.82 4.33
N LYS A 14 5.76 -18.35 4.88
CA LYS A 14 5.92 -18.23 6.33
C LYS A 14 5.68 -16.78 6.73
N ARG A 15 4.63 -16.56 7.53
CA ARG A 15 4.36 -15.25 8.14
C ARG A 15 5.23 -15.13 9.38
N PHE A 16 6.10 -14.12 9.41
CA PHE A 16 6.83 -13.76 10.61
C PHE A 16 6.21 -12.47 11.17
N PRO A 17 5.80 -12.43 12.45
CA PRO A 17 5.43 -11.17 13.05
C PRO A 17 6.66 -10.25 13.08
N CYS A 18 6.58 -9.06 12.47
CA CYS A 18 7.62 -8.05 12.66
C CYS A 18 7.66 -7.66 14.16
N GLU A 19 8.85 -7.47 14.73
CA GLU A 19 9.00 -6.79 16.04
C GLU A 19 8.91 -5.25 15.89
N CYS A 20 8.32 -4.77 14.79
CA CYS A 20 8.01 -3.38 14.65
C CYS A 20 6.83 -3.08 15.57
N GLY A 21 7.08 -2.54 16.77
CA GLY A 21 6.13 -2.35 17.89
C GLY A 21 4.89 -1.48 17.64
N TYR A 22 4.43 -1.41 16.39
CA TYR A 22 3.26 -0.70 15.90
C TYR A 22 2.09 -1.68 15.70
N GLN A 23 1.06 -1.54 16.53
CA GLN A 23 -0.16 -2.35 16.44
C GLN A 23 -0.82 -2.15 15.05
N GLY A 24 -0.87 -3.22 14.24
CA GLY A 24 -1.52 -3.24 12.92
C GLY A 24 -0.60 -3.51 11.71
N HIS A 25 0.71 -3.61 11.90
CA HIS A 25 1.63 -4.14 10.89
C HIS A 25 1.70 -5.67 10.99
N ASN A 26 1.04 -6.37 10.07
CA ASN A 26 1.00 -7.84 10.06
C ASN A 26 1.71 -8.47 8.86
N LEU A 27 2.48 -7.74 8.05
CA LEU A 27 2.99 -8.35 6.84
C LEU A 27 4.40 -7.85 6.47
N GLU A 28 5.38 -8.43 7.15
CA GLU A 28 6.56 -8.92 6.44
C GLU A 28 6.24 -10.33 5.98
N ILE A 29 6.17 -10.56 4.66
CA ILE A 29 6.10 -11.92 4.13
C ILE A 29 7.45 -12.27 3.58
N ALA A 30 8.23 -13.04 4.31
CA ALA A 30 9.40 -13.68 3.76
C ALA A 30 8.94 -14.86 2.87
N ILE A 31 9.02 -14.71 1.55
CA ILE A 31 8.98 -15.83 0.61
C ILE A 31 10.41 -16.40 0.57
N GLU A 32 10.65 -17.49 1.29
CA GLU A 32 11.89 -18.26 1.13
C GLU A 32 11.82 -19.00 -0.22
N ARG A 33 12.74 -18.69 -1.14
CA ARG A 33 13.01 -19.52 -2.31
C ARG A 33 14.31 -20.30 -2.04
N LEU A 34 14.50 -21.45 -2.69
CA LEU A 34 15.64 -22.38 -2.47
C LEU A 34 17.05 -21.75 -2.63
N ASP A 35 17.12 -20.51 -3.09
CA ASP A 35 18.29 -19.70 -3.43
C ASP A 35 18.36 -18.34 -2.68
N GLY A 36 17.44 -18.03 -1.75
CA GLY A 36 17.46 -16.80 -0.95
C GLY A 36 16.14 -16.41 -0.27
N HIS A 37 16.18 -15.38 0.57
CA HIS A 37 15.02 -14.88 1.31
C HIS A 37 14.44 -13.64 0.59
N ILE A 38 13.17 -13.67 0.18
CA ILE A 38 12.46 -12.50 -0.36
C ILE A 38 11.56 -11.93 0.73
N THR A 39 11.89 -10.79 1.33
CA THR A 39 10.98 -10.10 2.25
C THR A 39 10.04 -9.18 1.48
N GLN A 40 8.75 -9.51 1.44
CA GLN A 40 7.68 -8.64 0.97
C GLN A 40 7.27 -7.67 2.08
N CYS A 41 7.43 -6.39 1.79
CA CYS A 41 6.83 -5.29 2.54
C CYS A 41 5.77 -4.62 1.64
N ASN A 42 4.52 -4.53 2.10
CA ASN A 42 3.42 -3.98 1.30
C ASN A 42 3.35 -2.45 1.29
N PHE A 43 4.37 -1.76 1.77
CA PHE A 43 4.38 -0.32 1.85
C PHE A 43 5.70 0.25 1.34
N ASN A 44 5.67 0.76 0.11
CA ASN A 44 6.84 1.25 -0.63
C ASN A 44 7.62 2.32 0.13
N PHE A 45 6.96 3.11 0.99
CA PHE A 45 7.62 4.09 1.86
C PHE A 45 8.73 3.46 2.72
N PHE A 46 8.59 2.20 3.13
CA PHE A 46 9.62 1.53 3.93
C PHE A 46 10.85 1.11 3.14
N LEU A 47 10.84 1.22 1.81
CA LEU A 47 12.03 1.05 0.98
C LEU A 47 12.92 2.30 0.98
N ALA A 48 12.41 3.45 1.45
CA ALA A 48 13.21 4.66 1.57
C ALA A 48 14.48 4.40 2.41
N GLY A 49 15.64 4.66 1.83
CA GLY A 49 16.94 4.46 2.48
C GLY A 49 17.40 3.00 2.58
N LYS A 50 16.75 2.04 1.91
CA LYS A 50 17.14 0.62 1.88
C LYS A 50 17.57 0.19 0.47
N PRO A 51 18.84 0.41 0.07
CA PRO A 51 19.31 0.17 -1.30
C PRO A 51 19.41 -1.31 -1.68
N ASP A 52 19.36 -2.20 -0.69
CA ASP A 52 19.34 -3.66 -0.83
C ASP A 52 17.95 -4.22 -1.16
N LEU A 53 16.90 -3.41 -1.04
CA LEU A 53 15.54 -3.80 -1.34
C LEU A 53 15.06 -3.22 -2.67
N LYS A 54 14.22 -3.99 -3.37
CA LYS A 54 13.59 -3.58 -4.64
C LYS A 54 12.11 -3.92 -4.65
N ILE A 55 11.31 -3.11 -5.34
CA ILE A 55 9.90 -3.42 -5.61
C ILE A 55 9.89 -4.47 -6.74
N ALA A 56 9.37 -5.67 -6.43
CA ALA A 56 9.32 -6.76 -7.40
C ALA A 56 8.11 -6.68 -8.33
N ILE A 57 6.97 -6.21 -7.80
CA ILE A 57 5.69 -6.18 -8.51
C ILE A 57 4.74 -5.16 -7.85
N VAL A 58 3.85 -4.55 -8.62
CA VAL A 58 2.80 -3.65 -8.11
C VAL A 58 1.41 -4.26 -8.24
N SER A 59 0.59 -4.08 -7.19
CA SER A 59 -0.84 -4.43 -7.19
C SER A 59 -1.67 -3.28 -7.74
N SER A 60 -1.65 -3.14 -9.06
CA SER A 60 -2.43 -2.12 -9.78
C SER A 60 -2.75 -2.59 -11.18
N ALA A 61 -3.85 -2.09 -11.76
CA ALA A 61 -4.25 -2.42 -13.13
C ALA A 61 -3.23 -1.96 -14.20
N LYS A 62 -2.41 -0.96 -13.88
CA LYS A 62 -1.34 -0.42 -14.72
C LYS A 62 -0.11 -0.16 -13.86
N ARG A 63 1.08 -0.13 -14.48
CA ARG A 63 2.31 0.29 -13.79
C ARG A 63 2.14 1.69 -13.20
N LEU A 64 2.82 1.93 -12.07
CA LEU A 64 2.82 3.23 -11.41
C LEU A 64 3.85 4.14 -12.09
N GLU A 65 3.51 5.42 -12.28
CA GLU A 65 4.43 6.40 -12.89
C GLU A 65 5.73 6.55 -12.11
N GLN A 66 5.66 6.34 -10.80
CA GLN A 66 6.80 6.35 -9.87
C GLN A 66 7.74 5.15 -10.08
N PHE A 67 7.20 4.04 -10.58
CA PHE A 67 7.91 2.76 -10.71
C PHE A 67 7.68 2.15 -12.10
N PRO A 68 8.10 2.84 -13.19
CA PRO A 68 7.75 2.48 -14.55
C PRO A 68 8.33 1.12 -14.99
N ASP A 69 9.44 0.70 -14.38
CA ASP A 69 10.11 -0.57 -14.66
C ASP A 69 9.53 -1.75 -13.89
N VAL A 70 8.67 -1.50 -12.90
CA VAL A 70 8.10 -2.55 -12.05
C VAL A 70 6.81 -3.08 -12.70
N PRO A 71 6.72 -4.40 -12.95
CA PRO A 71 5.54 -5.01 -13.58
C PRO A 71 4.34 -5.05 -12.63
N THR A 72 3.16 -5.22 -13.22
CA THR A 72 1.91 -5.55 -12.52
C THR A 72 1.74 -7.07 -12.38
N PHE A 73 0.87 -7.51 -11.46
CA PHE A 73 0.44 -8.93 -11.39
C PHE A 73 -0.13 -9.44 -12.72
N SER A 74 -0.91 -8.62 -13.41
CA SER A 74 -1.52 -8.98 -14.70
C SER A 74 -0.50 -9.23 -15.80
N GLU A 75 0.60 -8.46 -15.85
CA GLU A 75 1.71 -8.68 -16.79
C GLU A 75 2.45 -9.99 -16.52
N MET A 76 2.39 -10.49 -15.28
CA MET A 76 2.94 -11.79 -14.87
C MET A 76 1.94 -12.94 -15.04
N GLY A 77 0.77 -12.69 -15.63
CA GLY A 77 -0.29 -13.69 -15.81
C GLY A 77 -1.11 -13.99 -14.55
N ILE A 78 -0.88 -13.28 -13.45
CA ILE A 78 -1.58 -13.46 -12.18
C ILE A 78 -2.79 -12.53 -12.15
N LYS A 79 -4.00 -13.11 -12.03
CA LYS A 79 -5.27 -12.38 -12.13
C LYS A 79 -5.88 -12.13 -10.75
N GLY A 80 -6.67 -11.06 -10.63
CA GLY A 80 -7.45 -10.75 -9.41
C GLY A 80 -6.66 -10.05 -8.30
N LEU A 81 -5.42 -9.62 -8.59
CA LEU A 81 -4.53 -8.91 -7.67
C LEU A 81 -4.18 -7.50 -8.17
N ASP A 82 -5.00 -6.94 -9.06
CA ASP A 82 -4.84 -5.60 -9.65
C ASP A 82 -5.47 -4.49 -8.79
N SER A 83 -6.17 -4.85 -7.71
CA SER A 83 -6.84 -3.93 -6.80
C SER A 83 -6.57 -4.21 -5.31
N GLU A 84 -5.57 -5.03 -4.99
CA GLU A 84 -5.19 -5.33 -3.60
C GLU A 84 -4.29 -4.20 -3.07
N VAL A 85 -4.90 -3.01 -2.93
CA VAL A 85 -4.25 -1.77 -2.47
C VAL A 85 -4.69 -1.41 -1.06
N MET A 86 -3.73 -0.93 -0.26
CA MET A 86 -4.04 -0.37 1.05
C MET A 86 -4.57 1.06 0.89
N TRP A 87 -5.76 1.34 1.44
CA TRP A 87 -6.30 2.69 1.54
C TRP A 87 -6.35 3.13 3.00
N ARG A 88 -6.22 4.44 3.22
CA ARG A 88 -6.42 5.08 4.52
C ARG A 88 -7.46 6.18 4.35
N GLY A 89 -8.35 6.31 5.32
CA GLY A 89 -9.44 7.26 5.30
C GLY A 89 -9.69 7.88 6.66
N PHE A 90 -10.56 8.89 6.68
CA PHE A 90 -11.00 9.56 7.89
C PHE A 90 -12.40 9.08 8.24
N ALA A 91 -12.65 8.86 9.53
CA ALA A 91 -13.97 8.51 10.04
C ALA A 91 -14.33 9.44 11.20
N LEU A 92 -15.60 9.84 11.25
CA LEU A 92 -16.16 10.64 12.35
C LEU A 92 -17.18 9.79 13.11
N LYS A 93 -17.31 10.04 14.41
CA LYS A 93 -18.32 9.38 15.24
C LYS A 93 -19.72 9.68 14.70
N LYS A 94 -20.62 8.69 14.76
CA LYS A 94 -22.03 8.89 14.43
C LYS A 94 -22.64 10.03 15.27
N GLY A 95 -23.42 10.90 14.63
CA GLY A 95 -24.12 12.01 15.29
C GLY A 95 -23.32 13.31 15.41
N VAL A 96 -22.10 13.37 14.85
CA VAL A 96 -21.36 14.64 14.73
C VAL A 96 -22.17 15.66 13.92
N PRO A 97 -22.29 16.92 14.37
CA PRO A 97 -23.05 17.94 13.66
C PRO A 97 -22.57 18.15 12.22
N ALA A 98 -23.50 18.43 11.30
CA ALA A 98 -23.20 18.62 9.88
C ALA A 98 -22.17 19.73 9.62
N THR A 99 -22.15 20.77 10.46
CA THR A 99 -21.16 21.86 10.40
C THR A 99 -19.74 21.36 10.63
N VAL A 100 -19.55 20.42 11.55
CA VAL A 100 -18.25 19.81 11.84
C VAL A 100 -17.84 18.86 10.72
N VAL A 101 -18.75 18.05 10.19
CA VAL A 101 -18.49 17.20 9.02
C VAL A 101 -18.01 18.04 7.84
N LYS A 102 -18.71 19.14 7.55
CA LYS A 102 -18.35 20.07 6.47
C LYS A 102 -16.98 20.73 6.72
N TRP A 103 -16.64 21.03 7.97
CA TRP A 103 -15.33 21.56 8.30
C TRP A 103 -14.21 20.57 7.99
N TYR A 104 -14.36 19.29 8.38
CA TYR A 104 -13.38 18.25 8.06
C TYR A 104 -13.26 17.99 6.55
N ASP A 105 -14.38 17.90 5.82
CA ASP A 105 -14.37 17.76 4.36
C ASP A 105 -13.59 18.90 3.68
N ASN A 106 -13.82 20.14 4.12
CA ASN A 106 -13.08 21.29 3.61
C ASN A 106 -11.59 21.24 3.96
N LEU A 107 -11.24 20.81 5.18
CA LEU A 107 -9.84 20.67 5.59
C LEU A 107 -9.13 19.59 4.79
N ILE A 108 -9.73 18.41 4.63
CA ILE A 108 -9.18 17.31 3.84
C ILE A 108 -9.04 17.74 2.38
N ALA A 109 -10.00 18.48 1.81
CA ALA A 109 -9.89 19.04 0.47
C ALA A 109 -8.70 20.01 0.30
N LYS A 110 -8.32 20.73 1.37
CA LYS A 110 -7.13 21.59 1.36
C LYS A 110 -5.85 20.78 1.44
N VAL A 111 -5.74 19.87 2.41
CA VAL A 111 -4.56 19.02 2.62
C VAL A 111 -4.27 18.15 1.38
N THR A 112 -5.30 17.60 0.75
CA THR A 112 -5.12 16.76 -0.46
C THR A 112 -4.61 17.54 -1.69
N LYS A 113 -4.70 18.88 -1.65
CA LYS A 113 -4.18 19.80 -2.68
C LYS A 113 -2.89 20.49 -2.25
N ASP A 114 -2.46 20.28 -1.02
CA ASP A 114 -1.24 20.88 -0.49
C ASP A 114 -0.02 20.28 -1.20
N ALA A 115 0.87 21.14 -1.68
CA ALA A 115 2.01 20.71 -2.49
C ALA A 115 3.01 19.91 -1.65
N GLU A 116 3.32 20.36 -0.43
CA GLU A 116 4.23 19.67 0.47
C GLU A 116 3.71 18.27 0.82
N TRP A 117 2.42 18.15 1.11
CA TRP A 117 1.78 16.87 1.37
C TRP A 117 1.89 15.91 0.18
N ARG A 118 1.74 16.43 -1.05
CA ARG A 118 1.83 15.64 -2.28
C ARG A 118 3.25 15.23 -2.60
N GLU A 119 4.19 16.16 -2.53
CA GLU A 119 5.63 15.92 -2.72
C GLU A 119 6.15 14.88 -1.73
N PHE A 120 5.64 14.87 -0.49
CA PHE A 120 6.04 13.89 0.51
C PHE A 120 5.57 12.47 0.17
N TRP A 121 4.31 12.29 -0.24
CA TRP A 121 3.73 10.93 -0.36
C TRP A 121 3.77 10.33 -1.77
N GLU A 122 3.58 11.15 -2.81
CA GLU A 122 3.44 10.63 -4.17
C GLU A 122 4.66 9.89 -4.70
N PRO A 123 5.92 10.24 -4.37
CA PRO A 123 7.09 9.47 -4.79
C PRO A 123 7.05 8.00 -4.36
N TYR A 124 6.30 7.68 -3.31
CA TYR A 124 6.15 6.31 -2.80
C TYR A 124 4.98 5.55 -3.46
N GLY A 125 4.38 6.09 -4.52
CA GLY A 125 3.23 5.49 -5.20
C GLY A 125 1.92 5.61 -4.41
N ILE A 126 1.87 6.51 -3.42
CA ILE A 126 0.66 6.77 -2.63
C ILE A 126 -0.19 7.80 -3.38
N LYS A 127 -1.35 7.34 -3.85
CA LYS A 127 -2.31 8.21 -4.53
C LYS A 127 -3.10 9.04 -3.51
N ILE A 128 -2.85 10.34 -3.46
CA ILE A 128 -3.62 11.26 -2.63
C ILE A 128 -4.94 11.60 -3.33
N VAL A 129 -6.05 11.27 -2.67
CA VAL A 129 -7.41 11.43 -3.19
C VAL A 129 -8.33 11.97 -2.10
N HIS A 130 -9.37 12.68 -2.51
CA HIS A 130 -10.46 13.11 -1.65
C HIS A 130 -11.77 12.57 -2.20
N TYR A 131 -12.21 11.43 -1.67
CA TYR A 131 -13.52 10.85 -1.98
C TYR A 131 -14.55 11.37 -0.97
N LYS A 132 -15.72 11.75 -1.49
CA LYS A 132 -16.88 12.11 -0.67
C LYS A 132 -17.86 10.95 -0.67
N THR A 133 -18.33 10.58 0.51
CA THR A 133 -19.38 9.57 0.72
C THR A 133 -20.75 10.23 0.78
#